data_AF-A0A1Y2MN96-F1
#
_entry.id   AF-A0A1Y2MN96-F1
#
_cell.length_a   1.000
_cell.length_b   1.000
_cell.length_c   1.000
_cell.angle_alpha   90.00
_cell.angle_beta   90.00
_cell.angle_gamma   90.00
#
_symmetry.space_group_name_H-M   'P 1'
#
loop_
_entity.id
_entity.type
_entity.pdbx_description
1 polymer ?
#
loop_
_entity_poly.entity_id
_entity_poly.type
_entity_poly.pdbx_seq_one_letter_code
_entity_poly.pdbx_strand_id
1 'polypeptide(L)'
;MTAGGEWVLLCYRVPREPSTPRIAVWRRLKALGVAQVGDGVVALPADARTREHLEWVAEDVVRVGGSAMVWVAWPGAARQARELAERMRAARDEEYVRLVDTVRQATADPDRAAPGRVGALRRVRAELRRVERRDYFPGPARAAARAAVAALAADIDARTDVAAEAGR
;
A
#
# COMPACT_ATOMS: atom_id res chain seq x y z
N MET A 1 -9.20 -12.36 2.09
CA MET A 1 -10.30 -11.89 1.22
C MET A 1 -10.24 -12.66 -0.09
N THR A 2 -11.36 -13.19 -0.57
CA THR A 2 -11.45 -13.87 -1.87
C THR A 2 -11.87 -12.88 -2.95
N ALA A 3 -11.24 -12.92 -4.12
CA ALA A 3 -11.53 -11.98 -5.20
C ALA A 3 -13.00 -12.02 -5.67
N GLY A 4 -13.68 -13.17 -5.56
CA GLY A 4 -15.08 -13.35 -5.97
C GLY A 4 -16.15 -12.88 -4.97
N GLY A 5 -15.77 -12.16 -3.90
CA GLY A 5 -16.73 -11.63 -2.92
C GLY A 5 -17.33 -10.28 -3.31
N GLU A 6 -17.96 -9.61 -2.34
CA GLU A 6 -18.47 -8.24 -2.48
C GLU A 6 -17.36 -7.21 -2.67
N TRP A 7 -17.68 -6.14 -3.39
CA TRP A 7 -16.83 -4.99 -3.64
C TRP A 7 -17.57 -3.71 -3.25
N VAL A 8 -16.82 -2.73 -2.76
CA VAL A 8 -17.29 -1.37 -2.61
C VAL A 8 -16.72 -0.53 -3.75
N LEU A 9 -17.59 0.18 -4.46
CA LEU A 9 -17.25 1.05 -5.57
C LEU A 9 -17.53 2.50 -5.20
N LEU A 10 -16.65 3.39 -5.63
CA LEU A 10 -16.87 4.83 -5.61
C LEU A 10 -16.94 5.33 -7.05
N CYS A 11 -18.12 5.80 -7.44
CA CYS A 11 -18.35 6.55 -8.67
C CYS A 11 -18.28 8.03 -8.33
N TYR A 12 -17.31 8.78 -8.87
CA TYR A 12 -17.06 10.15 -8.49
C TYR A 12 -16.65 11.04 -9.66
N ARG A 13 -16.94 12.33 -9.53
CA ARG A 13 -16.53 13.39 -10.44
C ARG A 13 -16.13 14.61 -9.63
N VAL A 14 -14.90 15.09 -9.82
CA VAL A 14 -14.40 16.35 -9.24
C VAL A 14 -14.34 17.40 -10.35
N PRO A 15 -14.69 18.68 -10.10
CA PRO A 15 -14.49 19.75 -11.05
C PRO A 15 -13.06 19.78 -11.60
N ARG A 16 -12.90 20.17 -12.86
CA ARG A 16 -11.59 20.19 -13.54
C ARG A 16 -10.69 21.30 -12.98
N GLU A 17 -11.31 22.42 -12.58
CA GLU A 17 -10.63 23.59 -12.05
C GLU A 17 -11.24 24.00 -10.71
N PRO A 18 -10.41 24.36 -9.72
CA PRO A 18 -8.94 24.25 -9.72
C PRO A 18 -8.47 22.78 -9.70
N SER A 19 -7.22 22.51 -10.10
CA SER A 19 -6.68 21.14 -10.18
C SER A 19 -6.34 20.52 -8.81
N THR A 20 -6.06 21.36 -7.81
CA THR A 20 -5.60 20.94 -6.47
C THR A 20 -6.57 19.97 -5.77
N PRO A 21 -7.89 20.24 -5.67
CA PRO A 21 -8.84 19.30 -5.06
C PRO A 21 -8.85 17.93 -5.74
N ARG A 22 -8.83 17.91 -7.08
CA ARG A 22 -8.83 16.67 -7.86
C ARG A 22 -7.56 15.83 -7.58
N ILE A 23 -6.40 16.48 -7.50
CA ILE A 23 -5.14 15.81 -7.16
C ILE A 23 -5.18 15.28 -5.73
N ALA A 24 -5.73 16.03 -4.78
CA ALA A 24 -5.85 15.62 -3.38
C ALA A 24 -6.73 14.38 -3.22
N VAL A 25 -7.92 14.37 -3.84
CA VAL A 25 -8.82 13.20 -3.89
C VAL A 25 -8.10 11.99 -4.48
N TRP A 26 -7.42 12.17 -5.62
CA TRP A 26 -6.70 11.08 -6.27
C TRP A 26 -5.56 10.52 -5.40
N ARG A 27 -4.80 11.38 -4.72
CA ARG A 27 -3.75 10.94 -3.78
C ARG A 27 -4.34 10.14 -2.61
N ARG A 28 -5.49 10.56 -2.08
CA ARG A 28 -6.19 9.82 -1.01
C ARG A 28 -6.64 8.44 -1.49
N LEU A 29 -7.24 8.36 -2.68
CA LEU A 29 -7.61 7.08 -3.31
C LEU A 29 -6.42 6.16 -3.53
N LYS A 30 -5.30 6.66 -4.08
CA LYS A 30 -4.07 5.87 -4.19
C LYS A 30 -3.55 5.38 -2.84
N ALA A 31 -3.62 6.22 -1.80
CA ALA A 31 -3.17 5.85 -0.46
C ALA A 31 -3.99 4.69 0.13
N LEU A 32 -5.27 4.57 -0.24
CA LEU A 32 -6.14 3.44 0.12
C LEU A 32 -5.86 2.16 -0.70
N GLY A 33 -5.10 2.24 -1.79
CA GLY A 33 -4.80 1.11 -2.66
C GLY A 33 -5.99 0.67 -3.52
N VAL A 34 -6.83 1.61 -3.97
CA VAL A 34 -7.99 1.30 -4.82
C VAL A 34 -7.59 0.71 -6.17
N ALA A 35 -8.43 -0.17 -6.71
CA ALA A 35 -8.39 -0.57 -8.11
C ALA A 35 -9.07 0.48 -8.98
N GLN A 36 -8.46 0.85 -10.10
CA GLN A 36 -9.15 1.65 -11.13
C GLN A 36 -10.02 0.72 -11.98
N VAL A 37 -11.34 0.95 -11.97
CA VAL A 37 -12.30 0.19 -12.78
C VAL A 37 -12.58 0.90 -14.10
N GLY A 38 -12.69 2.23 -14.07
CA GLY A 38 -12.91 3.08 -15.22
C GLY A 38 -12.79 4.55 -14.84
N ASP A 39 -13.02 5.47 -15.77
CA ASP A 39 -12.91 6.91 -15.48
C ASP A 39 -13.89 7.35 -14.39
N GLY A 40 -13.35 7.87 -13.28
CA GLY A 40 -14.16 8.26 -12.13
C GLY A 40 -14.81 7.07 -11.39
N VAL A 41 -14.36 5.83 -11.63
CA VAL A 41 -14.84 4.65 -10.93
C VAL A 41 -13.67 3.87 -10.35
N VAL A 42 -13.65 3.74 -9.03
CA VAL A 42 -12.65 2.97 -8.29
C VAL A 42 -13.32 1.93 -7.40
N ALA A 43 -12.60 0.87 -7.07
CA ALA A 43 -13.13 -0.21 -6.25
C ALA A 43 -12.14 -0.70 -5.18
N LEU A 44 -12.70 -1.20 -4.09
CA LEU A 44 -12.01 -1.98 -3.07
C LEU A 44 -12.82 -3.25 -2.78
N PRO A 45 -12.17 -4.35 -2.35
CA PRO A 45 -12.89 -5.48 -1.78
C PRO A 45 -13.69 -5.00 -0.56
N ALA A 46 -14.95 -5.46 -0.44
CA ALA A 46 -15.84 -4.95 0.58
C ALA A 46 -15.46 -5.50 1.96
N ASP A 47 -15.25 -4.57 2.89
CA ASP A 47 -15.30 -4.77 4.33
C ASP A 47 -15.81 -3.47 4.98
N ALA A 48 -16.09 -3.49 6.28
CA ALA A 48 -16.63 -2.32 6.98
C ALA A 48 -15.70 -1.09 6.87
N ARG A 49 -14.39 -1.33 6.87
CA ARG A 49 -13.37 -0.28 6.86
C ARG A 49 -13.16 0.29 5.44
N THR A 50 -13.15 -0.54 4.40
CA THR A 50 -13.01 -0.07 3.01
C THR A 50 -14.24 0.73 2.60
N ARG A 51 -15.43 0.32 3.07
CA ARG A 51 -16.67 1.08 2.89
C ARG A 51 -16.60 2.46 3.53
N GLU A 52 -16.31 2.53 4.83
CA GLU A 52 -16.17 3.80 5.56
C GLU A 52 -15.12 4.71 4.91
N HIS A 53 -13.98 4.16 4.50
CA HIS A 53 -12.94 4.94 3.83
C HIS A 53 -13.44 5.57 2.52
N LEU A 54 -14.20 4.84 1.69
CA LEU A 54 -14.73 5.39 0.44
C LEU A 54 -15.89 6.36 0.68
N GLU A 55 -16.69 6.16 1.73
CA GLU A 55 -17.72 7.12 2.16
C GLU A 55 -17.07 8.46 2.56
N TRP A 56 -15.99 8.46 3.34
CA TRP A 56 -15.26 9.69 3.66
C TRP A 56 -14.64 10.37 2.43
N VAL A 57 -14.17 9.60 1.44
CA VAL A 57 -13.68 10.19 0.18
C VAL A 57 -14.84 10.77 -0.63
N ALA A 58 -16.01 10.13 -0.63
CA ALA A 58 -17.20 10.66 -1.28
C ALA A 58 -17.61 12.01 -0.68
N GLU A 59 -17.58 12.14 0.65
CA GLU A 59 -17.81 13.42 1.33
C GLU A 59 -16.80 14.48 0.95
N ASP A 60 -15.50 14.13 0.87
CA ASP A 60 -14.46 15.06 0.41
C ASP A 60 -14.73 15.55 -1.02
N VAL A 61 -15.15 14.64 -1.91
CA VAL A 61 -15.50 14.99 -3.30
C VAL A 61 -16.67 15.96 -3.35
N VAL A 62 -17.73 15.71 -2.59
CA VAL A 62 -18.90 16.60 -2.51
C VAL A 62 -18.50 17.97 -1.93
N ARG A 63 -17.67 17.99 -0.89
CA ARG A 63 -17.18 19.23 -0.25
C ARG A 63 -16.42 20.14 -1.20
N VAL A 64 -15.77 19.60 -2.22
CA VAL A 64 -15.04 20.36 -3.25
C VAL A 64 -15.88 20.64 -4.51
N GLY A 65 -17.21 20.53 -4.41
CA GLY A 65 -18.14 20.82 -5.51
C GLY A 65 -18.28 19.71 -6.55
N GLY A 66 -17.84 18.49 -6.22
CA GLY A 66 -18.01 17.31 -7.05
C GLY A 66 -19.30 16.55 -6.79
N SER A 67 -19.45 15.40 -7.45
CA SER A 67 -20.48 14.40 -7.18
C SER A 67 -19.86 13.06 -6.89
N ALA A 68 -20.43 12.31 -5.96
CA ALA A 68 -19.94 10.99 -5.56
C ALA A 68 -21.08 10.08 -5.12
N MET A 69 -20.97 8.78 -5.42
CA MET A 69 -21.87 7.73 -4.98
C MET A 69 -21.06 6.49 -4.61
N VAL A 70 -21.37 5.92 -3.45
CA VAL A 70 -20.78 4.66 -2.97
C VAL A 70 -21.76 3.52 -3.20
N TRP A 71 -21.29 2.43 -3.77
CA TRP A 71 -22.08 1.23 -4.06
C TRP A 71 -21.42 0.02 -3.42
N VAL A 72 -22.22 -0.88 -2.87
CA VAL A 72 -21.78 -2.25 -2.56
C VAL A 72 -22.36 -3.15 -3.63
N ALA A 73 -21.52 -3.93 -4.30
CA ALA A 73 -21.93 -4.74 -5.44
C ALA A 73 -21.15 -6.05 -5.52
N TRP A 74 -21.74 -7.00 -6.22
CA TRP A 74 -21.10 -8.24 -6.63
C TRP A 74 -20.60 -8.12 -8.08
N PRO A 75 -19.42 -8.68 -8.41
CA PRO A 75 -18.95 -8.74 -9.78
C PRO A 75 -19.92 -9.55 -10.64
N GLY A 76 -20.25 -9.05 -11.83
CA GLY A 76 -21.13 -9.77 -12.77
C GLY A 76 -20.53 -11.09 -13.27
N ALA A 77 -19.21 -11.21 -13.29
CA ALA A 77 -18.50 -12.46 -13.56
C ALA A 77 -17.26 -12.63 -12.68
N ALA A 78 -16.98 -13.86 -12.26
CA ALA A 78 -15.81 -14.19 -11.45
C ALA A 78 -14.48 -13.76 -12.10
N ARG A 79 -14.41 -13.79 -13.44
CA ARG A 79 -13.23 -13.34 -14.20
C ARG A 79 -12.92 -11.86 -13.95
N GLN A 80 -13.93 -10.98 -13.96
CA GLN A 80 -13.73 -9.53 -13.75
C GLN A 80 -13.14 -9.25 -12.37
N ALA A 81 -13.64 -9.97 -11.35
CA ALA A 81 -13.16 -9.84 -9.98
C ALA A 81 -11.70 -10.30 -9.85
N ARG A 82 -11.34 -11.40 -10.51
CA ARG A 82 -9.95 -11.89 -10.57
C ARG A 82 -9.02 -10.89 -11.25
N GLU A 83 -9.40 -10.35 -12.40
CA GLU A 83 -8.59 -9.38 -13.14
C GLU A 83 -8.33 -8.11 -12.31
N LEU A 84 -9.33 -7.61 -11.57
CA LEU A 84 -9.15 -6.48 -10.65
C LEU A 84 -8.21 -6.85 -9.49
N ALA A 85 -8.41 -8.00 -8.86
CA ALA A 85 -7.56 -8.46 -7.77
C ALA A 85 -6.10 -8.68 -8.20
N GLU A 86 -5.87 -9.20 -9.42
CA GLU A 86 -4.54 -9.36 -10.01
C GLU A 86 -3.86 -8.02 -10.26
N ARG A 87 -4.57 -7.02 -10.80
CA ARG A 87 -4.02 -5.67 -10.97
C ARG A 87 -3.65 -5.04 -9.63
N MET A 88 -4.50 -5.17 -8.62
CA MET A 88 -4.20 -4.68 -7.27
C MET A 88 -2.97 -5.37 -6.69
N ARG A 89 -2.89 -6.69 -6.81
CA ARG A 89 -1.75 -7.50 -6.37
C ARG A 89 -0.47 -7.08 -7.07
N ALA A 90 -0.47 -6.99 -8.40
CA ALA A 90 0.70 -6.56 -9.18
C ALA A 90 1.22 -5.19 -8.73
N ALA A 91 0.31 -4.24 -8.48
CA ALA A 91 0.66 -2.92 -7.96
C ALA A 91 1.23 -2.95 -6.52
N ARG A 92 0.96 -3.98 -5.71
CA ARG A 92 1.62 -4.19 -4.40
C ARG A 92 2.94 -4.92 -4.55
N ASP A 93 3.01 -5.91 -5.43
CA ASP A 93 4.22 -6.67 -5.71
C ASP A 93 5.36 -5.75 -6.17
N GLU A 94 5.08 -4.78 -7.05
CA GLU A 94 6.06 -3.75 -7.42
C GLU A 94 6.58 -2.92 -6.24
N GLU A 95 5.70 -2.57 -5.28
CA GLU A 95 6.11 -1.85 -4.07
C GLU A 95 6.98 -2.73 -3.16
N TYR A 96 6.64 -4.01 -3.03
CA TYR A 96 7.44 -4.97 -2.27
C TYR A 96 8.80 -5.21 -2.89
N VAL A 97 8.89 -5.32 -4.23
CA VAL A 97 10.18 -5.45 -4.93
C VAL A 97 11.08 -4.24 -4.65
N ARG A 98 10.55 -3.01 -4.80
CA ARG A 98 11.30 -1.78 -4.48
C ARG A 98 11.75 -1.74 -3.02
N LEU A 99 10.92 -2.22 -2.11
CA LEU A 99 11.27 -2.29 -0.69
C LEU A 99 12.40 -3.29 -0.44
N VAL A 100 12.37 -4.46 -1.07
CA VAL A 100 13.47 -5.45 -1.00
C VAL A 100 14.77 -4.86 -1.53
N ASP A 101 14.73 -4.12 -2.63
CA ASP A 101 15.92 -3.46 -3.17
C ASP A 101 16.45 -2.37 -2.24
N THR A 102 15.56 -1.62 -1.59
CA THR A 102 15.93 -0.65 -0.55
C THR A 102 16.64 -1.32 0.64
N VAL A 103 16.15 -2.50 1.06
CA VAL A 103 16.80 -3.31 2.11
C VAL A 103 18.17 -3.81 1.67
N ARG A 104 18.29 -4.31 0.44
CA ARG A 104 19.58 -4.77 -0.13
C ARG A 104 20.61 -3.65 -0.13
N GLN A 105 20.23 -2.46 -0.59
CA GLN A 105 21.10 -1.28 -0.58
C GLN A 105 21.54 -0.89 0.83
N ALA A 106 20.64 -0.98 1.82
CA ALA A 106 20.98 -0.70 3.21
C ALA A 106 21.95 -1.72 3.82
N THR A 107 21.92 -2.97 3.34
CA THR A 107 22.78 -4.07 3.80
C THR A 107 24.15 -4.04 3.13
N ALA A 108 24.21 -3.64 1.85
CA ALA A 108 25.42 -3.63 1.03
C ALA A 108 26.39 -2.47 1.35
N ASP A 109 26.04 -1.57 2.26
CA ASP A 109 26.85 -0.43 2.70
C ASP A 109 27.60 -0.78 4.00
N PRO A 110 28.83 -1.36 3.92
CA PRO A 110 29.60 -1.81 5.09
C PRO A 110 30.10 -0.65 5.95
N ASP A 111 30.24 0.54 5.37
CA ASP A 111 30.77 1.73 6.06
C ASP A 111 29.68 2.54 6.76
N ARG A 112 28.40 2.23 6.51
CA ARG A 112 27.27 2.88 7.18
C ARG A 112 27.42 2.83 8.70
N ALA A 113 27.44 3.97 9.36
CA ALA A 113 27.45 4.00 10.83
C ALA A 113 26.19 3.32 11.44
N ALA A 114 26.34 2.73 12.63
CA ALA A 114 25.26 2.01 13.32
C ALA A 114 23.94 2.82 13.46
N PRO A 115 23.95 4.12 13.84
CA PRO A 115 22.72 4.93 13.87
C PRO A 115 22.03 5.04 12.50
N GLY A 116 22.81 5.08 11.41
CA GLY A 116 22.32 5.11 10.04
C GLY A 116 21.62 3.81 9.64
N ARG A 117 22.14 2.65 10.07
CA ARG A 117 21.51 1.34 9.85
C ARG A 117 20.18 1.22 10.60
N VAL A 118 20.14 1.60 11.88
CA VAL A 118 18.90 1.62 12.68
C VAL A 118 17.87 2.58 12.08
N GLY A 119 18.31 3.74 11.58
CA GLY A 119 17.45 4.67 10.84
C GLY A 119 16.86 4.06 9.58
N ALA A 120 17.68 3.35 8.79
CA ALA A 120 17.22 2.64 7.59
C ALA A 120 16.20 1.54 7.93
N LEU A 121 16.46 0.73 8.95
CA LEU A 121 15.53 -0.30 9.42
C LEU A 121 14.17 0.30 9.83
N ARG A 122 14.18 1.42 10.57
CA ARG A 122 12.96 2.15 10.94
C ARG A 122 12.16 2.60 9.72
N ARG A 123 12.84 3.13 8.69
CA ARG A 123 12.20 3.57 7.43
C ARG A 123 11.58 2.40 6.67
N VAL A 124 12.32 1.33 6.41
CA VAL A 124 11.79 0.17 5.66
C VAL A 124 10.65 -0.54 6.42
N ARG A 125 10.71 -0.61 7.76
CA ARG A 125 9.59 -1.12 8.57
C ARG A 125 8.35 -0.24 8.45
N ALA A 126 8.51 1.08 8.43
CA ALA A 126 7.40 2.01 8.26
C ALA A 126 6.80 1.89 6.85
N GLU A 127 7.64 1.77 5.82
CA GLU A 127 7.21 1.56 4.44
C GLU A 127 6.47 0.23 4.28
N LEU A 128 7.02 -0.87 4.80
CA LEU A 128 6.39 -2.19 4.77
C LEU A 128 4.98 -2.14 5.37
N ARG A 129 4.82 -1.53 6.56
CA ARG A 129 3.50 -1.35 7.19
C ARG A 129 2.55 -0.52 6.34
N ARG A 130 3.05 0.49 5.61
CA ARG A 130 2.21 1.31 4.71
C ARG A 130 1.71 0.49 3.53
N VAL A 131 2.56 -0.32 2.90
CA VAL A 131 2.16 -1.21 1.79
C VAL A 131 1.17 -2.26 2.28
N GLU A 132 1.45 -2.90 3.41
CA GLU A 132 0.60 -3.97 3.97
C GLU A 132 -0.80 -3.50 4.37
N ARG A 133 -0.96 -2.25 4.82
CA ARG A 133 -2.27 -1.71 5.21
C ARG A 133 -3.24 -1.57 4.05
N ARG A 134 -2.74 -1.57 2.82
CA ARG A 134 -3.51 -1.44 1.57
C ARG A 134 -3.28 -2.63 0.62
N ASP A 135 -2.78 -3.73 1.18
CA ASP A 135 -2.61 -5.00 0.48
C ASP A 135 -3.78 -5.92 0.82
N TYR A 136 -4.79 -5.92 -0.05
CA TYR A 136 -6.00 -6.74 0.10
C TYR A 136 -5.82 -8.16 -0.43
N PHE A 137 -4.80 -8.38 -1.26
CA PHE A 137 -4.55 -9.63 -1.96
C PHE A 137 -3.06 -10.02 -1.81
N PRO A 138 -2.63 -10.44 -0.61
CA PRO A 138 -1.22 -10.71 -0.31
C PRO A 138 -0.68 -11.85 -1.17
N GLY A 139 0.55 -11.67 -1.67
CA GLY A 139 1.28 -12.62 -2.52
C GLY A 139 2.68 -12.96 -2.01
N PRO A 140 3.45 -13.76 -2.76
CA PRO A 140 4.80 -14.17 -2.36
C PRO A 140 5.77 -12.99 -2.21
N ALA A 141 5.58 -11.90 -2.96
CA ALA A 141 6.42 -10.70 -2.84
C ALA A 141 6.36 -10.08 -1.42
N ARG A 142 5.19 -10.13 -0.77
CA ARG A 142 5.05 -9.69 0.63
C ARG A 142 5.90 -10.53 1.58
N ALA A 143 5.89 -11.85 1.40
CA ALA A 143 6.70 -12.74 2.23
C ALA A 143 8.20 -12.48 2.03
N ALA A 144 8.64 -12.28 0.79
CA ALA A 144 10.01 -11.90 0.48
C ALA A 144 10.41 -10.55 1.11
N ALA A 145 9.54 -9.54 1.05
CA ALA A 145 9.75 -8.25 1.69
C ALA A 145 9.86 -8.34 3.22
N ARG A 146 8.98 -9.13 3.86
CA ARG A 146 9.05 -9.40 5.31
C ARG A 146 10.35 -10.08 5.69
N ALA A 147 10.75 -11.11 4.95
CA ALA A 147 11.99 -11.85 5.19
C ALA A 147 13.21 -10.93 5.04
N ALA A 148 13.25 -10.08 4.02
CA ALA A 148 14.34 -9.12 3.83
C ALA A 148 14.45 -8.14 5.01
N VAL A 149 13.33 -7.56 5.45
CA VAL A 149 13.31 -6.64 6.60
C VAL A 149 13.72 -7.33 7.90
N ALA A 150 13.34 -8.60 8.10
CA ALA A 150 13.76 -9.39 9.25
C ALA A 150 15.27 -9.68 9.21
N ALA A 151 15.81 -10.05 8.05
CA ALA A 151 17.24 -10.29 7.88
C ALA A 151 18.09 -9.04 8.17
N LEU A 152 17.65 -7.85 7.71
CA LEU A 152 18.33 -6.60 8.04
C LEU A 152 18.32 -6.31 9.56
N ALA A 153 17.23 -6.64 10.25
CA ALA A 153 17.18 -6.48 11.70
C ALA A 153 18.20 -7.40 12.39
N ALA A 154 18.23 -8.68 12.00
CA ALA A 154 19.18 -9.65 12.55
C ALA A 154 20.65 -9.28 12.30
N ASP A 155 20.99 -8.77 11.11
CA ASP A 155 22.35 -8.28 10.79
C ASP A 155 22.75 -7.10 11.70
N ILE A 156 21.83 -6.18 11.97
CA ILE A 156 22.08 -5.04 12.87
C ILE A 156 22.31 -5.52 14.31
N ASP A 157 21.48 -6.45 14.79
CA ASP A 157 21.59 -6.98 16.15
C ASP A 157 22.93 -7.73 16.32
N ALA A 158 23.27 -8.64 15.39
CA ALA A 158 24.53 -9.38 15.43
C ALA A 158 25.78 -8.49 15.42
N ARG A 159 25.79 -7.42 14.62
CA ARG A 159 26.91 -6.44 14.60
C ARG A 159 27.01 -5.63 15.89
N THR A 160 25.87 -5.37 16.54
CA THR A 160 25.84 -4.64 17.80
C THR A 160 26.43 -5.50 18.93
N ASP A 161 26.09 -6.79 18.95
CA ASP A 161 26.64 -7.75 19.92
C ASP A 161 28.16 -7.91 19.79
N VAL A 162 28.67 -8.06 18.56
CA VAL A 162 30.12 -8.15 18.29
C VAL A 162 30.86 -6.89 18.74
N ALA A 163 30.29 -5.70 18.51
CA ALA A 163 30.91 -4.44 18.95
C ALA A 163 30.93 -4.31 20.49
N ALA A 164 29.89 -4.79 21.18
CA ALA A 164 29.83 -4.84 22.64
C ALA A 164 30.81 -5.86 23.25
N GLU A 165 31.10 -6.96 22.54
CA GLU A 165 32.12 -7.94 22.92
C GLU A 165 33.55 -7.42 22.74
N ALA A 166 33.84 -6.75 21.62
CA ALA A 166 35.18 -6.22 21.32
C ALA A 166 35.62 -5.03 22.21
N GLY A 167 34.67 -4.39 22.89
CA GLY A 167 34.93 -3.29 23.83
C GLY A 167 35.16 -3.72 25.29
N ARG A 168 35.12 -5.02 25.59
CA ARG A 168 35.43 -5.61 26.91
C ARG A 168 36.86 -6.16 26.92
#